data_AF-A0A165HZD0-F1
#
_entry.id   AF-A0A165HZD0-F1
#
_cell.length_a   1.000
_cell.length_b   1.000
_cell.length_c   1.000
_cell.angle_alpha   90.00
_cell.angle_beta   90.00
_cell.angle_gamma   90.00
#
_symmetry.space_group_name_H-M   'P 1'
#
loop_
_entity.id
_entity.type
_entity.pdbx_description
1 polymer ?
#
loop_
_entity_poly.entity_id
_entity_poly.type
_entity_poly.pdbx_seq_one_letter_code
_entity_poly.pdbx_strand_id
1 'polypeptide(L)'
;MVTLPQEFLALCRQLGDAQQRCSAAMQAQARQIEALTAEVVRLRGAVIVRDTRLALARDELEQLRAASPGLPRRQAMARHIGLLAERITTLSRECLRWRQAAGQDAAASAPRQGDGAALLATASSAQTPQMPLMPPVPMEPMEPIEPHASGHLPPHAHAQAGEGDAIGSADLDASLAAADLVICQTGCISHDDYWRVQDHCRRTGKPCILVDQPLAVREAQALAALRPMVVLRVASAALPAASAQPEDAEI
;
A
#
# COMPACT_ATOMS: atom_id res chain seq x y z
N MET A 1 -19.75 -78.96 34.58
CA MET A 1 -19.60 -78.09 35.76
C MET A 1 -18.21 -77.51 35.72
N VAL A 2 -18.09 -76.20 35.47
CA VAL A 2 -16.81 -75.49 35.63
C VAL A 2 -16.55 -75.38 37.13
N THR A 3 -15.33 -75.66 37.57
CA THR A 3 -14.97 -75.56 38.99
C THR A 3 -14.51 -74.15 39.32
N LEU A 4 -14.78 -73.67 40.54
CA LEU A 4 -14.35 -72.35 41.01
C LEU A 4 -12.86 -72.03 40.73
N PRO A 5 -11.90 -72.98 40.87
CA PRO A 5 -10.50 -72.72 40.51
C PRO A 5 -10.28 -72.40 39.02
N GLN A 6 -11.07 -72.99 38.12
CA GLN A 6 -10.97 -72.70 36.68
C GLN A 6 -11.45 -71.30 36.35
N GLU A 7 -12.53 -70.84 36.98
CA GLU A 7 -13.04 -69.47 36.82
C GLU A 7 -12.06 -68.44 37.37
N PHE A 8 -11.48 -68.69 38.54
CA PHE A 8 -10.44 -67.82 39.11
C PHE A 8 -9.25 -67.65 38.16
N LEU A 9 -8.74 -68.74 37.58
CA LEU A 9 -7.64 -68.68 36.62
C LEU A 9 -8.04 -67.96 35.32
N ALA A 10 -9.28 -68.11 34.86
CA ALA A 10 -9.78 -67.37 33.70
C ALA A 10 -9.82 -65.87 33.97
N LEU A 11 -10.32 -65.46 35.15
CA LEU A 11 -10.33 -64.06 35.57
C LEU A 11 -8.92 -63.49 35.74
N CYS A 12 -7.97 -64.24 36.31
CA CYS A 12 -6.58 -63.80 36.42
C CYS A 12 -5.96 -63.53 35.05
N ARG A 13 -6.23 -64.39 34.05
CA ARG A 13 -5.77 -64.15 32.67
C ARG A 13 -6.40 -62.91 32.07
N GLN A 14 -7.72 -62.75 32.18
CA GLN A 14 -8.42 -61.58 31.65
C GLN A 14 -7.93 -60.28 32.29
N LEU A 15 -7.66 -60.28 33.60
CA LEU A 15 -7.09 -59.12 34.29
C LEU A 15 -5.66 -58.86 33.81
N GLY A 16 -4.83 -59.90 33.66
CA GLY A 16 -3.48 -59.78 33.11
C GLY A 16 -3.49 -59.17 31.70
N ASP A 17 -4.37 -59.65 30.83
CA ASP A 17 -4.54 -59.13 29.46
C ASP A 17 -5.01 -57.67 29.47
N ALA A 18 -5.96 -57.32 30.34
CA ALA A 18 -6.42 -55.95 30.51
C ALA A 18 -5.30 -55.04 31.03
N GLN A 19 -4.54 -55.48 32.05
CA GLN A 19 -3.40 -54.76 32.59
C GLN A 19 -2.33 -54.51 31.52
N GLN A 20 -1.98 -55.54 30.73
CA GLN A 20 -1.01 -55.40 29.65
C GLN A 20 -1.46 -54.38 28.59
N ARG A 21 -2.73 -54.42 28.18
CA ARG A 21 -3.27 -53.44 27.23
C ARG A 21 -3.24 -52.02 27.80
N CYS A 22 -3.63 -51.83 29.06
CA CYS A 22 -3.58 -50.54 29.72
C CYS A 22 -2.14 -50.02 29.84
N SER A 23 -1.20 -50.85 30.28
CA SER A 23 0.21 -50.47 30.37
C SER A 23 0.81 -50.12 29.00
N ALA A 24 0.48 -50.88 27.95
CA ALA A 24 0.91 -50.58 26.60
C ALA A 24 0.35 -49.25 26.09
N ALA A 25 -0.94 -48.98 26.33
CA ALA A 25 -1.58 -47.71 25.95
C ALA A 25 -0.95 -46.52 26.71
N MET A 26 -0.71 -46.65 28.02
CA MET A 26 -0.04 -45.62 28.82
C MET A 26 1.38 -45.33 28.30
N GLN A 27 2.15 -46.37 27.98
CA GLN A 27 3.50 -46.20 27.43
C GLN A 27 3.48 -45.52 26.05
N ALA A 28 2.52 -45.89 25.19
CA ALA A 28 2.36 -45.24 23.89
C ALA A 28 2.02 -43.75 24.04
N GLN A 29 1.10 -43.42 24.95
CA GLN A 29 0.75 -42.03 25.26
C GLN A 29 1.93 -41.24 25.83
N ALA A 30 2.71 -41.83 26.75
CA ALA A 30 3.89 -41.18 27.32
C ALA A 30 4.91 -40.82 26.24
N ARG A 31 5.22 -41.76 25.32
CA ARG A 31 6.11 -41.49 24.18
C ARG A 31 5.57 -40.39 23.27
N GLN A 32 4.26 -40.33 23.06
CA GLN A 32 3.65 -39.28 22.23
C GLN A 32 3.74 -37.91 22.92
N ILE A 33 3.54 -37.84 24.24
CA ILE A 33 3.72 -36.61 25.02
C ILE A 33 5.17 -36.14 24.95
N GLU A 34 6.15 -37.04 25.08
CA GLU A 34 7.58 -36.70 24.96
C GLU A 34 7.91 -36.16 23.57
N ALA A 35 7.43 -36.83 22.51
CA ALA A 35 7.64 -36.39 21.12
C ALA A 35 7.03 -35.01 20.84
N LEU A 36 5.78 -34.78 21.28
CA LEU A 36 5.12 -33.48 21.10
C LEU A 36 5.77 -32.38 21.94
N THR A 37 6.21 -32.69 23.16
CA THR A 37 6.95 -31.74 24.01
C THR A 37 8.26 -31.31 23.34
N ALA A 38 9.02 -32.27 22.79
CA ALA A 38 10.24 -31.98 22.05
C ALA A 38 9.97 -31.10 20.82
N GLU A 39 8.89 -31.39 20.09
CA GLU A 39 8.48 -30.62 18.91
C GLU A 39 8.07 -29.19 19.26
N VAL A 40 7.34 -28.99 20.37
CA VAL A 40 6.99 -27.66 20.87
C VAL A 40 8.24 -26.84 21.21
N VAL A 41 9.22 -27.44 21.89
CA VAL A 41 10.49 -26.75 22.20
C VAL A 41 11.24 -26.40 20.93
N ARG A 42 11.32 -27.31 19.96
CA ARG A 42 11.96 -27.09 18.66
C ARG A 42 11.31 -25.94 17.89
N LEU A 43 9.98 -25.93 17.79
CA LEU A 43 9.23 -24.89 17.09
C LEU A 43 9.34 -23.54 17.80
N ARG A 44 9.29 -23.51 19.13
CA ARG A 44 9.54 -22.28 19.91
C ARG A 44 10.94 -21.73 19.62
N GLY A 45 11.96 -22.58 19.59
CA GLY A 45 13.31 -22.18 19.21
C GLY A 45 13.38 -21.58 17.79
N ALA A 46 12.71 -22.20 16.81
CA ALA A 46 12.67 -21.69 15.44
C ALA A 46 12.00 -20.31 15.33
N VAL A 47 10.92 -20.07 16.09
CA VAL A 47 10.26 -18.76 16.16
C VAL A 47 11.18 -17.72 16.79
N ILE A 48 11.81 -18.04 17.93
CA ILE A 48 12.77 -17.13 18.58
C ILE A 48 13.88 -16.72 17.61
N VAL A 49 14.50 -17.67 16.92
CA VAL A 49 15.57 -17.38 15.94
C VAL A 49 15.08 -16.47 14.81
N ARG A 50 13.88 -16.72 14.29
CA ARG A 50 13.28 -15.89 13.24
C ARG A 50 13.02 -14.47 13.74
N ASP A 51 12.43 -14.33 14.92
CA ASP A 51 12.07 -13.04 15.50
C ASP A 51 13.31 -12.22 15.85
N THR A 52 14.35 -12.87 16.39
CA THR A 52 15.64 -12.21 16.63
C THR A 52 16.26 -11.71 15.33
N ARG A 53 16.27 -12.51 14.26
CA ARG A 53 16.77 -12.07 12.95
C ARG A 53 15.97 -10.90 12.39
N LEU A 54 14.65 -10.91 12.56
CA LEU A 54 13.79 -9.82 12.13
C LEU A 54 14.04 -8.55 12.93
N ALA A 55 14.26 -8.65 14.24
CA ALA A 55 14.62 -7.52 15.08
C ALA A 55 15.95 -6.90 14.64
N LEU A 56 16.99 -7.72 14.47
CA LEU A 56 18.30 -7.25 13.98
C LEU A 56 18.20 -6.55 12.62
N ALA A 57 17.46 -7.12 11.67
CA ALA A 57 17.26 -6.49 10.36
C ALA A 57 16.50 -5.15 10.45
N ARG A 58 15.57 -5.00 11.39
CA ARG A 58 14.87 -3.73 11.64
C ARG A 58 15.81 -2.69 12.22
N ASP A 59 16.64 -3.08 13.18
CA ASP A 59 17.63 -2.20 13.79
C ASP A 59 18.65 -1.72 12.75
N GLU A 60 19.14 -2.62 11.89
CA GLU A 60 20.03 -2.26 10.77
C GLU A 60 19.37 -1.25 9.81
N LEU A 61 18.08 -1.46 9.47
CA LEU A 61 17.34 -0.52 8.63
C LEU A 61 17.16 0.85 9.29
N GLU A 62 16.89 0.87 10.59
CA GLU A 62 16.77 2.10 11.36
C GLU A 62 18.11 2.85 11.42
N GLN A 63 19.21 2.14 11.67
CA GLN A 63 20.56 2.69 11.65
C GLN A 63 20.90 3.30 10.29
N LEU A 64 20.58 2.60 9.19
CA LEU A 64 20.81 3.11 7.83
C LEU A 64 19.96 4.36 7.53
N ARG A 65 18.70 4.41 8.00
CA ARG A 65 17.84 5.59 7.87
C ARG A 65 18.38 6.76 8.67
N ALA A 66 18.81 6.52 9.91
CA ALA A 66 19.41 7.52 10.78
C ALA A 66 20.74 8.07 10.21
N ALA A 67 21.54 7.21 9.58
CA ALA A 67 22.76 7.62 8.88
C ALA A 67 22.46 8.44 7.60
N SER A 68 21.25 8.35 7.05
CA SER A 68 20.86 9.00 5.79
C SER A 68 19.51 9.72 5.85
N PRO A 69 19.34 10.73 6.73
CA PRO A 69 18.05 11.39 6.94
C PRO A 69 17.55 12.16 5.71
N GLY A 70 18.45 12.64 4.85
CA GLY A 70 18.12 13.39 3.63
C GLY A 70 17.73 12.53 2.42
N LEU A 71 17.88 11.20 2.49
CA LEU A 71 17.65 10.31 1.35
C LEU A 71 16.20 10.34 0.82
N PRO A 72 15.14 10.32 1.66
CA PRO A 72 13.76 10.34 1.16
C PRO A 72 13.44 11.61 0.37
N ARG A 73 13.92 12.76 0.85
CA ARG A 73 13.75 14.06 0.16
C ARG A 73 14.47 14.06 -1.19
N ARG A 74 15.70 13.54 -1.25
CA ARG A 74 16.44 13.41 -2.53
C ARG A 74 15.73 12.48 -3.52
N GLN A 75 15.18 11.37 -3.06
CA GLN A 75 14.39 10.46 -3.90
C GLN A 75 13.09 11.13 -4.40
N ALA A 76 12.38 11.86 -3.54
CA ALA A 76 11.20 12.61 -3.93
C ALA A 76 11.51 13.67 -4.99
N MET A 77 12.59 14.44 -4.79
CA MET A 77 13.05 15.45 -5.74
C MET A 77 13.46 14.80 -7.07
N ALA A 78 14.20 13.70 -7.05
CA ALA A 78 14.59 12.97 -8.26
C ALA A 78 13.38 12.49 -9.06
N ARG A 79 12.34 11.97 -8.37
CA ARG A 79 11.08 11.59 -9.02
C ARG A 79 10.38 12.80 -9.65
N HIS A 80 10.31 13.92 -8.94
CA HIS A 80 9.67 15.14 -9.44
C HIS A 80 10.41 15.72 -10.66
N ILE A 81 11.75 15.77 -10.60
CA ILE A 81 12.60 16.17 -11.73
C ILE A 81 12.33 15.26 -12.94
N GLY A 82 12.21 13.94 -12.73
CA GLY A 82 11.86 13.00 -13.79
C GLY A 82 10.52 13.32 -14.46
N LEU A 83 9.48 13.60 -13.67
CA LEU A 83 8.16 13.99 -14.18
C LEU A 83 8.21 15.30 -14.98
N LEU A 84 8.92 16.32 -14.47
CA LEU A 84 9.07 17.59 -15.17
C LEU A 84 9.83 17.43 -16.48
N ALA A 85 10.90 16.63 -16.48
CA ALA A 85 11.67 16.32 -17.68
C ALA A 85 10.77 15.66 -18.75
N GLU A 86 9.97 14.67 -18.36
CA GLU A 86 9.00 14.03 -19.25
C GLU A 86 7.99 15.05 -19.82
N ARG A 87 7.40 15.89 -18.96
CA ARG A 87 6.46 16.94 -19.39
C ARG A 87 7.08 17.92 -20.38
N ILE A 88 8.31 18.37 -20.11
CA ILE A 88 9.06 19.25 -21.01
C ILE A 88 9.27 18.55 -22.35
N THR A 89 9.66 17.28 -22.36
CA THR A 89 9.85 16.54 -23.62
C THR A 89 8.55 16.44 -24.41
N THR A 90 7.42 16.17 -23.76
CA THR A 90 6.09 16.12 -24.40
C THR A 90 5.70 17.47 -25.00
N LEU A 91 5.77 18.54 -24.21
CA LEU A 91 5.45 19.89 -24.68
C LEU A 91 6.38 20.33 -25.81
N SER A 92 7.69 20.03 -25.72
CA SER A 92 8.65 20.36 -26.78
C SER A 92 8.29 19.68 -28.11
N ARG A 93 7.82 18.42 -28.06
CA ARG A 93 7.34 17.67 -29.23
C ARG A 93 6.06 18.29 -29.79
N GLU A 94 5.11 18.65 -28.93
CA GLU A 94 3.88 19.32 -29.35
C GLU A 94 4.16 20.68 -30.01
N CYS A 95 5.01 21.53 -29.41
CA CYS A 95 5.41 22.81 -29.98
C CYS A 95 6.15 22.65 -31.32
N LEU A 96 6.93 21.58 -31.50
CA LEU A 96 7.58 21.28 -32.79
C LEU A 96 6.54 20.87 -33.85
N ARG A 97 5.57 20.04 -33.47
CA ARG A 97 4.46 19.62 -34.37
C ARG A 97 3.66 20.82 -34.86
N TRP A 98 3.25 21.72 -33.96
CA TRP A 98 2.50 22.94 -34.34
C TRP A 98 3.31 23.87 -35.24
N ARG A 99 4.62 24.03 -34.98
CA ARG A 99 5.51 24.84 -35.85
C ARG A 99 5.67 24.25 -37.24
N GLN A 100 5.77 22.93 -37.37
CA GLN A 100 5.86 22.26 -38.67
C GLN A 100 4.56 22.41 -39.47
N ALA A 101 3.39 22.25 -38.84
CA ALA A 101 2.10 22.47 -39.47
C ALA A 101 1.96 23.90 -40.00
N ALA A 102 2.25 24.91 -39.16
CA ALA A 102 2.18 26.32 -39.57
C ALA A 102 3.16 26.68 -40.70
N GLY A 103 4.37 26.07 -40.71
CA GLY A 103 5.34 26.25 -41.79
C GLY A 103 4.93 25.57 -43.10
N GLN A 104 4.24 24.43 -43.04
CA GLN A 104 3.65 23.76 -44.21
C GLN A 104 2.48 24.56 -44.77
N ASP A 105 1.62 25.13 -43.93
CA ASP A 105 0.51 26.00 -44.33
C ASP A 105 1.02 27.29 -44.99
N ALA A 106 2.09 27.88 -44.46
CA ALA A 106 2.77 29.04 -45.06
C ALA A 106 3.46 28.70 -46.41
N ALA A 107 4.05 27.51 -46.54
CA ALA A 107 4.65 27.04 -47.80
C ALA A 107 3.60 26.66 -48.86
N ALA A 108 2.43 26.15 -48.45
CA ALA A 108 1.32 25.82 -49.34
C ALA A 108 0.55 27.06 -49.82
N SER A 109 0.55 28.15 -49.03
CA SER A 109 -0.07 29.44 -49.38
C SER A 109 0.89 30.42 -50.07
N ALA A 110 2.17 30.07 -50.24
CA ALA A 110 3.10 30.86 -51.02
C ALA A 110 2.69 30.87 -52.51
N PRO A 111 2.63 32.05 -53.18
CA PRO A 111 2.27 32.11 -54.59
C PRO A 111 3.35 31.38 -55.39
N ARG A 112 2.94 30.42 -56.23
CA ARG A 112 3.83 29.81 -57.22
C ARG A 112 4.15 30.87 -58.28
N GLN A 113 5.17 31.70 -58.04
CA GLN A 113 5.82 32.45 -59.11
C GLN A 113 6.60 31.45 -59.95
N GLY A 114 6.12 31.25 -61.18
CA GLY A 114 6.81 30.48 -62.20
C GLY A 114 8.13 31.16 -62.59
N ASP A 115 9.14 30.31 -62.74
CA ASP A 115 10.38 30.43 -63.51
C ASP A 115 11.08 31.80 -63.61
N GLY A 116 12.25 31.88 -62.97
CA GLY A 116 13.25 32.87 -63.31
C GLY A 116 14.45 32.93 -62.38
N ALA A 117 15.53 32.26 -62.78
CA ALA A 117 16.94 32.48 -62.40
C ALA A 117 17.44 31.92 -61.05
N ALA A 118 18.33 30.95 -61.19
CA ALA A 118 19.29 30.52 -60.19
C ALA A 118 20.09 31.70 -59.63
N LEU A 119 20.17 31.78 -58.30
CA LEU A 119 21.26 32.44 -57.60
C LEU A 119 21.60 31.64 -56.33
N LEU A 120 22.69 30.89 -56.46
CA LEU A 120 23.68 30.54 -55.44
C LEU A 120 23.15 30.36 -54.01
N ALA A 121 22.89 29.09 -53.68
CA ALA A 121 22.95 28.63 -52.30
C ALA A 121 24.40 28.72 -51.80
N THR A 122 24.78 29.85 -51.21
CA THR A 122 25.88 29.87 -50.24
C THR A 122 25.37 29.22 -48.97
N ALA A 123 25.78 27.97 -48.75
CA ALA A 123 25.66 27.31 -47.47
C ALA A 123 26.40 28.16 -46.42
N SER A 124 25.66 28.96 -45.67
CA SER A 124 26.20 29.63 -44.49
C SER A 124 26.40 28.57 -43.42
N SER A 125 27.67 28.30 -43.16
CA SER A 125 28.21 27.37 -42.18
C SER A 125 27.44 27.42 -40.87
N ALA A 126 27.22 26.23 -40.30
CA ALA A 126 26.75 26.04 -38.94
C ALA A 126 27.58 26.89 -37.96
N GLN A 127 27.01 28.01 -37.52
CA GLN A 127 27.46 28.70 -36.31
C GLN A 127 26.58 28.19 -35.17
N THR A 128 27.12 27.21 -34.45
CA THR A 128 26.70 26.90 -33.08
C THR A 128 26.77 28.18 -32.25
N PRO A 129 25.68 28.63 -31.60
CA PRO A 129 25.81 29.65 -30.58
C PRO A 129 26.57 29.02 -29.41
N GLN A 130 27.85 29.36 -29.29
CA GLN A 130 28.63 29.12 -28.09
C GLN A 130 28.00 29.96 -26.98
N MET A 131 27.33 29.29 -26.04
CA MET A 131 27.00 29.87 -24.75
C MET A 131 28.30 30.29 -24.06
N PRO A 132 28.50 31.58 -23.70
CA PRO A 132 29.63 31.96 -22.88
C PRO A 132 29.48 31.30 -21.50
N LEU A 133 30.44 30.44 -21.19
CA LEU A 133 30.63 29.82 -19.89
C LEU A 133 30.94 30.94 -18.88
N MET A 134 29.98 31.31 -18.03
CA MET A 134 30.28 32.16 -16.88
C MET A 134 31.07 31.34 -15.85
N PRO A 135 32.18 31.86 -15.30
CA PRO A 135 32.92 31.19 -14.24
C PRO A 135 32.11 31.19 -12.93
N PRO A 136 32.25 30.15 -12.08
CA PRO A 136 31.56 30.09 -10.79
C PRO A 136 32.10 31.17 -9.84
N VAL A 137 31.21 32.00 -9.30
CA VAL A 137 31.53 32.90 -8.20
C VAL A 137 31.49 32.10 -6.90
N PRO A 138 32.54 32.13 -6.06
CA PRO A 138 32.60 31.38 -4.82
C PRO A 138 31.58 31.87 -3.78
N MET A 139 30.98 30.91 -3.10
CA MET A 139 30.08 31.09 -1.96
C MET A 139 30.82 31.61 -0.74
N GLU A 140 30.31 32.67 -0.11
CA GLU A 140 30.58 32.99 1.30
C GLU A 140 29.29 32.90 2.13
N PRO A 141 29.38 32.52 3.42
CA PRO A 141 28.23 32.13 4.23
C PRO A 141 27.51 33.34 4.84
N MET A 142 26.18 33.40 4.69
CA MET A 142 25.32 34.39 5.37
C MET A 142 24.61 33.77 6.57
N GLU A 143 24.73 34.45 7.71
CA GLU A 143 24.14 34.18 9.02
C GLU A 143 22.60 34.33 9.05
N PRO A 144 21.90 33.78 10.07
CA PRO A 144 20.44 33.64 10.05
C PRO A 144 19.71 34.94 10.40
N ILE A 145 18.64 35.25 9.64
CA ILE A 145 17.71 36.35 9.89
C ILE A 145 16.34 35.78 10.28
N GLU A 146 15.87 36.17 11.47
CA GLU A 146 14.58 35.85 12.12
C GLU A 146 13.36 36.49 11.42
N PRO A 147 12.12 36.02 11.67
CA PRO A 147 10.96 36.31 10.82
C PRO A 147 10.23 37.60 11.22
N HIS A 148 9.91 38.43 10.21
CA HIS A 148 8.93 39.50 10.35
C HIS A 148 7.72 39.29 9.43
N ALA A 149 6.56 39.34 10.07
CA ALA A 149 5.24 39.20 9.49
C ALA A 149 4.76 40.50 8.84
N SER A 150 4.03 40.34 7.73
CA SER A 150 2.82 41.10 7.31
C SER A 150 2.85 41.53 5.84
N GLY A 151 1.70 41.34 5.17
CA GLY A 151 1.29 42.25 4.10
C GLY A 151 0.71 41.63 2.84
N HIS A 152 -0.60 41.30 2.88
CA HIS A 152 -1.64 41.60 1.88
C HIS A 152 -1.37 41.39 0.37
N LEU A 153 -2.18 40.50 -0.26
CA LEU A 153 -2.37 40.39 -1.71
C LEU A 153 -3.82 40.76 -2.12
N PRO A 154 -4.04 41.48 -3.25
CA PRO A 154 -5.35 41.68 -3.89
C PRO A 154 -5.68 40.58 -4.92
N PRO A 155 -6.92 40.53 -5.48
CA PRO A 155 -7.46 39.32 -6.09
C PRO A 155 -7.14 39.20 -7.59
N HIS A 156 -6.85 37.98 -8.04
CA HIS A 156 -6.72 37.65 -9.46
C HIS A 156 -8.00 37.02 -10.01
N ALA A 157 -8.27 37.41 -11.26
CA ALA A 157 -9.50 37.25 -12.02
C ALA A 157 -9.85 35.80 -12.39
N HIS A 158 -11.16 35.61 -12.58
CA HIS A 158 -11.81 34.42 -13.11
C HIS A 158 -11.25 33.98 -14.48
N ALA A 159 -11.00 32.68 -14.64
CA ALA A 159 -10.91 32.02 -15.94
C ALA A 159 -11.52 30.60 -15.88
N GLN A 160 -12.80 30.56 -16.29
CA GLN A 160 -13.52 29.53 -17.03
C GLN A 160 -13.42 28.05 -16.63
N ALA A 161 -14.53 27.58 -16.09
CA ALA A 161 -14.89 26.19 -15.84
C ALA A 161 -14.94 25.36 -17.14
N GLY A 162 -14.37 24.16 -17.08
CA GLY A 162 -14.73 23.06 -17.95
C GLY A 162 -15.88 22.27 -17.31
N GLU A 163 -16.94 22.09 -18.08
CA GLU A 163 -18.13 21.29 -17.81
C GLU A 163 -17.78 19.92 -17.21
N GLY A 164 -18.18 19.69 -15.95
CA GLY A 164 -18.18 18.39 -15.30
C GLY A 164 -19.43 18.30 -14.44
N ASP A 165 -20.24 17.28 -14.69
CA ASP A 165 -21.60 17.08 -14.17
C ASP A 165 -21.77 17.46 -12.69
N ALA A 166 -22.52 18.53 -12.44
CA ALA A 166 -22.94 18.91 -11.10
C ALA A 166 -23.98 17.89 -10.60
N ILE A 167 -23.53 16.92 -9.82
CA ILE A 167 -24.43 16.15 -8.94
C ILE A 167 -25.10 17.18 -8.02
N GLY A 168 -26.42 17.32 -8.11
CA GLY A 168 -27.17 18.25 -7.27
C GLY A 168 -26.92 17.96 -5.79
N SER A 169 -26.76 19.02 -4.99
CA SER A 169 -26.43 18.92 -3.57
C SER A 169 -27.34 17.99 -2.75
N ALA A 170 -28.59 17.81 -3.18
CA ALA A 170 -29.57 16.96 -2.53
C ALA A 170 -29.30 15.46 -2.71
N ASP A 171 -28.80 15.03 -3.87
CA ASP A 171 -28.48 13.62 -4.13
C ASP A 171 -27.24 13.19 -3.34
N LEU A 172 -26.29 14.11 -3.17
CA LEU A 172 -25.13 13.91 -2.31
C LEU A 172 -25.52 13.76 -0.83
N ASP A 173 -26.40 14.63 -0.32
CA ASP A 173 -26.86 14.56 1.07
C ASP A 173 -27.63 13.25 1.36
N ALA A 174 -28.45 12.77 0.42
CA ALA A 174 -29.14 11.49 0.55
C ALA A 174 -28.15 10.30 0.57
N SER A 175 -27.14 10.33 -0.31
CA SER A 175 -26.08 9.32 -0.32
C SER A 175 -25.23 9.36 0.96
N LEU A 176 -24.92 10.54 1.50
CA LEU A 176 -24.20 10.70 2.76
C LEU A 176 -25.03 10.18 3.93
N ALA A 177 -26.34 10.44 3.95
CA ALA A 177 -27.27 9.94 4.98
C ALA A 177 -27.34 8.41 5.02
N ALA A 178 -27.25 7.74 3.86
CA ALA A 178 -27.26 6.28 3.78
C ALA A 178 -25.92 5.60 4.15
N ALA A 179 -24.80 6.32 4.15
CA ALA A 179 -23.48 5.74 4.41
C ALA A 179 -23.20 5.52 5.91
N ASP A 180 -22.56 4.39 6.25
CA ASP A 180 -22.11 4.04 7.60
C ASP A 180 -20.78 4.71 7.99
N LEU A 181 -19.95 5.06 6.99
CA LEU A 181 -18.65 5.71 7.15
C LEU A 181 -18.34 6.55 5.91
N VAL A 182 -17.77 7.74 6.12
CA VAL A 182 -17.36 8.65 5.04
C VAL A 182 -15.84 8.80 5.01
N ILE A 183 -15.23 8.65 3.83
CA ILE A 183 -13.81 8.87 3.58
C ILE A 183 -13.65 10.20 2.85
N CYS A 184 -13.05 11.20 3.51
CA CYS A 184 -12.83 12.53 2.95
C CYS A 184 -11.41 12.63 2.39
N GLN A 185 -11.27 12.75 1.06
CA GLN A 185 -9.97 12.94 0.41
C GLN A 185 -9.61 14.43 0.36
N THR A 186 -8.55 14.84 1.08
CA THR A 186 -7.98 16.19 0.94
C THR A 186 -7.02 16.21 -0.24
N GLY A 187 -7.52 16.59 -1.41
CA GLY A 187 -6.62 17.01 -2.47
C GLY A 187 -7.10 16.84 -3.91
N CYS A 188 -8.13 17.59 -4.29
CA CYS A 188 -8.22 18.21 -5.61
C CYS A 188 -8.89 19.58 -5.43
N ILE A 189 -8.12 20.67 -5.50
CA ILE A 189 -8.64 22.03 -5.49
C ILE A 189 -9.34 22.27 -6.83
N SER A 190 -10.65 22.03 -6.84
CA SER A 190 -11.66 22.83 -7.54
C SER A 190 -13.03 22.32 -7.12
N HIS A 191 -13.69 23.04 -6.19
CA HIS A 191 -15.09 22.98 -5.72
C HIS A 191 -15.27 22.77 -4.21
N ASP A 192 -16.28 23.46 -3.68
CA ASP A 192 -16.71 23.60 -2.27
C ASP A 192 -17.09 22.28 -1.57
N ASP A 193 -16.98 21.13 -2.23
CA ASP A 193 -17.56 19.87 -1.78
C ASP A 193 -16.83 19.27 -0.58
N TYR A 194 -15.51 19.42 -0.48
CA TYR A 194 -14.74 18.91 0.66
C TYR A 194 -15.21 19.54 1.99
N TRP A 195 -15.31 20.86 2.03
CA TRP A 195 -15.73 21.57 3.24
C TRP A 195 -17.18 21.24 3.61
N ARG A 196 -18.05 21.06 2.60
CA ARG A 196 -19.46 20.69 2.80
C ARG A 196 -19.61 19.28 3.39
N VAL A 197 -18.84 18.30 2.92
CA VAL A 197 -18.89 16.92 3.44
C VAL A 197 -18.33 16.86 4.87
N GLN A 198 -17.21 17.53 5.14
CA GLN A 198 -16.64 17.58 6.50
C GLN A 198 -17.61 18.23 7.49
N ASP A 199 -18.27 19.31 7.08
CA ASP A 199 -19.23 20.02 7.90
C ASP A 199 -20.55 19.22 8.10
N HIS A 200 -21.03 18.52 7.06
CA HIS A 200 -22.15 17.58 7.18
C HIS A 200 -21.85 16.48 8.20
N CYS A 201 -20.70 15.80 8.10
CA CYS A 201 -20.30 14.75 9.06
C CYS A 201 -20.19 15.30 10.48
N ARG A 202 -19.66 16.52 10.65
CA ARG A 202 -19.57 17.19 11.95
C ARG A 202 -20.94 17.47 12.58
N ARG A 203 -21.92 17.94 11.79
CA ARG A 203 -23.26 18.26 12.31
C ARG A 203 -24.13 17.03 12.53
N THR A 204 -23.97 16.00 11.71
CA THR A 204 -24.79 14.76 11.78
C THR A 204 -24.20 13.69 12.68
N GLY A 205 -22.95 13.86 13.14
CA GLY A 205 -22.25 12.90 13.99
C GLY A 205 -21.83 11.63 13.25
N LYS A 206 -21.80 11.66 11.92
CA LYS A 206 -21.36 10.50 11.11
C LYS A 206 -19.85 10.28 11.26
N PRO A 207 -19.41 9.04 11.53
CA PRO A 207 -17.99 8.73 11.55
C PRO A 207 -17.35 9.10 10.21
N CYS A 208 -16.27 9.89 10.23
CA CYS A 208 -15.51 10.21 9.03
C CYS A 208 -14.01 10.17 9.30
N ILE A 209 -13.25 9.67 8.33
CA ILE A 209 -11.78 9.64 8.37
C ILE A 209 -11.26 10.58 7.30
N LEU A 210 -10.44 11.53 7.72
CA LEU A 210 -9.72 12.43 6.84
C LEU A 210 -8.44 11.73 6.36
N VAL A 211 -8.29 11.56 5.06
CA VAL A 211 -7.10 10.93 4.47
C VAL A 211 -6.31 11.97 3.72
N ASP A 212 -5.15 12.36 4.26
CA ASP A 212 -4.19 13.14 3.53
C ASP A 212 -3.48 12.28 2.46
N GLN A 213 -3.68 12.69 1.20
CA GLN A 213 -2.78 12.53 0.07
C GLN A 213 -2.68 11.15 -0.63
N PRO A 214 -2.29 11.13 -1.94
CA PRO A 214 -2.43 9.97 -2.83
C PRO A 214 -1.52 8.76 -2.52
N LEU A 215 -0.80 8.76 -1.40
CA LEU A 215 0.02 7.63 -0.94
C LEU A 215 -0.83 6.53 -0.26
N ALA A 216 -1.88 6.89 0.47
CA ALA A 216 -2.73 5.93 1.16
C ALA A 216 -3.46 4.96 0.20
N VAL A 217 -3.86 5.45 -0.98
CA VAL A 217 -4.49 4.63 -2.03
C VAL A 217 -3.49 3.66 -2.65
N ARG A 218 -2.23 4.09 -2.85
CA ARG A 218 -1.19 3.24 -3.44
C ARG A 218 -0.66 2.20 -2.47
N GLU A 219 -0.56 2.52 -1.19
CA GLU A 219 -0.19 1.55 -0.16
C GLU A 219 -1.31 0.53 0.06
N ALA A 220 -2.58 0.96 0.14
CA ALA A 220 -3.72 0.04 0.21
C ALA A 220 -3.81 -0.89 -1.01
N GLN A 221 -3.55 -0.37 -2.22
CA GLN A 221 -3.47 -1.19 -3.44
C GLN A 221 -2.26 -2.14 -3.44
N ALA A 222 -1.11 -1.72 -2.91
CA ALA A 222 0.08 -2.57 -2.78
C ALA A 222 -0.12 -3.68 -1.72
N LEU A 223 -0.78 -3.38 -0.61
CA LEU A 223 -1.17 -4.34 0.42
C LEU A 223 -2.26 -5.29 -0.09
N ALA A 224 -3.22 -4.82 -0.89
CA ALA A 224 -4.22 -5.67 -1.55
C ALA A 224 -3.60 -6.56 -2.65
N ALA A 225 -2.51 -6.14 -3.28
CA ALA A 225 -1.76 -6.93 -4.27
C ALA A 225 -0.90 -8.03 -3.63
N LEU A 226 -0.62 -7.96 -2.32
CA LEU A 226 0.14 -8.97 -1.56
C LEU A 226 -0.76 -10.11 -1.02
N ARG A 227 -1.52 -10.77 -1.91
CA ARG A 227 -2.12 -12.14 -1.80
C ARG A 227 -2.95 -12.52 -0.54
N PRO A 228 -3.87 -13.51 -0.67
CA PRO A 228 -4.97 -13.72 0.28
C PRO A 228 -4.51 -14.26 1.63
N MET A 229 -5.13 -13.75 2.70
CA MET A 229 -5.02 -14.24 4.06
C MET A 229 -5.52 -15.70 4.13
N VAL A 230 -4.62 -16.67 4.30
CA VAL A 230 -5.01 -18.06 4.61
C VAL A 230 -5.40 -18.10 6.09
N VAL A 231 -6.70 -18.07 6.36
CA VAL A 231 -7.24 -18.35 7.69
C VAL A 231 -7.28 -19.86 7.88
N LEU A 232 -6.32 -20.41 8.61
CA LEU A 232 -6.40 -21.78 9.11
C LEU A 232 -7.48 -21.84 10.19
N ARG A 233 -8.68 -22.26 9.81
CA ARG A 233 -9.73 -22.58 10.77
C ARG A 233 -9.42 -23.93 11.39
N VAL A 234 -8.93 -23.94 12.62
CA VAL A 234 -8.82 -25.16 13.41
C VAL A 234 -10.23 -25.59 13.76
N ALA A 235 -10.70 -26.70 13.17
CA ALA A 235 -11.93 -27.33 13.61
C ALA A 235 -11.68 -27.88 15.03
N SER A 236 -12.38 -27.36 16.02
CA SER A 236 -12.51 -28.02 17.31
C SER A 236 -13.18 -29.37 17.05
N ALA A 237 -12.44 -30.46 17.27
CA ALA A 237 -13.02 -31.79 17.32
C ALA A 237 -14.08 -31.79 18.42
N ALA A 238 -15.36 -31.85 18.03
CA ALA A 238 -16.42 -32.15 18.96
C ALA A 238 -16.10 -33.53 19.55
N LEU A 239 -15.85 -33.59 20.87
CA LEU A 239 -15.86 -34.87 21.57
C LEU A 239 -17.23 -35.50 21.31
N PRO A 240 -17.31 -36.81 21.00
CA PRO A 240 -18.60 -37.48 20.92
C PRO A 240 -19.31 -37.33 22.26
N ALA A 241 -20.48 -36.71 22.24
CA ALA A 241 -21.38 -36.68 23.38
C ALA A 241 -21.65 -38.13 23.78
N ALA A 242 -21.21 -38.51 24.98
CA ALA A 242 -21.58 -39.77 25.59
C ALA A 242 -23.10 -39.79 25.76
N SER A 243 -23.79 -40.48 24.86
CA SER A 243 -25.18 -40.87 25.06
C SER A 243 -25.21 -41.91 26.19
N ALA A 244 -25.31 -41.43 27.42
CA ALA A 244 -25.74 -42.27 28.54
C ALA A 244 -27.24 -42.53 28.35
N GLN A 245 -27.59 -43.68 27.78
CA GLN A 245 -28.89 -44.28 28.03
C GLN A 245 -28.77 -45.14 29.29
N PRO A 246 -29.61 -44.96 30.31
CA PRO A 246 -29.81 -45.99 31.32
C PRO A 246 -30.68 -47.08 30.70
N GLU A 247 -30.10 -48.26 30.45
CA GLU A 247 -30.91 -49.46 30.22
C GLU A 247 -31.47 -49.92 31.57
N ASP A 248 -32.80 -49.85 31.67
CA ASP A 248 -33.57 -50.57 32.68
C ASP A 248 -33.33 -52.07 32.51
N ALA A 249 -32.65 -52.68 33.50
CA ALA A 249 -32.57 -54.14 33.63
C ALA A 249 -33.52 -54.58 34.74
N GLU A 250 -34.77 -54.84 34.36
CA GLU A 250 -35.64 -55.81 35.02
C GLU A 250 -35.12 -57.23 34.69
N ILE A 251 -34.72 -57.98 35.71
CA ILE A 251 -34.96 -59.40 36.03
C ILE A 251 -34.03 -59.80 37.18
#